data_AF-L1KWC0-F1
#
_entry.id   AF-L1KWC0-F1
#
_cell.length_a   1.000
_cell.length_b   1.000
_cell.length_c   1.000
_cell.angle_alpha   90.00
_cell.angle_beta   90.00
_cell.angle_gamma   90.00
#
_symmetry.space_group_name_H-M   'P 1'
#
loop_
_entity.id
_entity.type
_entity.pdbx_description
1 polymer ?
#
loop_
_entity_poly.entity_id
_entity_poly.type
_entity_poly.pdbx_seq_one_letter_code
_entity_poly.pdbx_strand_id
1 'polypeptide(L)'
;MPSALVRSATTIGALTSAVTLSLTVPAVADAGDEDIVRVRLVGITQVDRTPEHIQPGDSWTTYLHLYNPKKKFVGDGSSRCTAVEADHNRLTAQCTRVLRLKGGEITLHDMISRQDHRPITAKTSIAGGTGIYNDAEGEGYITLDDHRVVFDLYVDD
;
A
#
# COMPACT_ATOMS: atom_id res chain seq x y z
N MET A 1 11.49 -65.95 44.05
CA MET A 1 12.69 -65.48 43.31
C MET A 1 12.85 -66.38 42.08
N PRO A 2 13.13 -65.93 40.85
CA PRO A 2 13.03 -64.63 40.13
C PRO A 2 11.81 -64.59 39.14
N SER A 3 11.28 -63.44 38.71
CA SER A 3 11.56 -62.65 37.46
C SER A 3 11.35 -63.43 36.14
N ALA A 4 10.72 -62.93 35.07
CA ALA A 4 10.30 -61.57 34.68
C ALA A 4 9.40 -61.60 33.40
N LEU A 5 8.56 -60.55 33.27
CA LEU A 5 8.30 -59.63 32.11
C LEU A 5 8.09 -60.22 30.69
N VAL A 6 7.32 -59.67 29.75
CA VAL A 6 6.38 -58.55 29.55
C VAL A 6 5.83 -58.78 28.14
N ARG A 7 4.53 -58.57 27.90
CA ARG A 7 4.03 -58.09 26.59
C ARG A 7 2.85 -57.16 26.81
N SER A 8 3.13 -55.86 26.69
CA SER A 8 2.16 -54.77 26.76
C SER A 8 1.20 -54.83 25.58
N ALA A 9 -0.10 -54.82 25.87
CA ALA A 9 -1.16 -54.71 24.87
C ALA A 9 -1.56 -53.23 24.74
N THR A 10 -1.52 -52.74 23.51
CA THR A 10 -1.97 -51.41 23.08
C THR A 10 -3.49 -51.40 23.02
N THR A 11 -4.15 -50.57 23.84
CA THR A 11 -5.60 -50.31 23.72
C THR A 11 -5.82 -48.90 23.22
N ILE A 12 -6.52 -48.82 22.09
CA ILE A 12 -6.83 -47.63 21.30
C ILE A 12 -7.81 -46.74 22.10
N GLY A 13 -7.38 -45.51 22.42
CA GLY A 13 -8.25 -44.47 22.97
C GLY A 13 -8.94 -43.72 21.84
N ALA A 14 -10.26 -43.78 21.77
CA ALA A 14 -11.07 -43.00 20.84
C ALA A 14 -11.11 -41.53 21.30
N LEU A 15 -10.53 -40.61 20.51
CA LEU A 15 -10.75 -39.18 20.67
C LEU A 15 -12.05 -38.79 19.96
N THR A 16 -13.08 -38.47 20.76
CA THR A 16 -14.28 -37.78 20.29
C THR A 16 -13.98 -36.30 20.13
N SER A 17 -13.71 -35.87 18.90
CA SER A 17 -13.55 -34.45 18.55
C SER A 17 -14.92 -33.78 18.48
N ALA A 18 -15.24 -32.92 19.44
CA ALA A 18 -16.39 -32.04 19.37
C ALA A 18 -16.17 -30.98 18.28
N VAL A 19 -16.96 -31.02 17.21
CA VAL A 19 -16.99 -29.98 16.17
C VAL A 19 -17.82 -28.82 16.69
N THR A 20 -17.16 -27.79 17.22
CA THR A 20 -17.80 -26.49 17.44
C THR A 20 -17.93 -25.79 16.09
N LEU A 21 -19.13 -25.78 15.53
CA LEU A 21 -19.50 -24.91 14.41
C LEU A 21 -19.46 -23.45 14.88
N SER A 22 -18.33 -22.77 14.65
CA SER A 22 -18.26 -21.32 14.76
C SER A 22 -18.97 -20.72 13.56
N LEU A 23 -20.19 -20.22 13.77
CA LEU A 23 -20.90 -19.35 12.83
C LEU A 23 -20.04 -18.09 12.61
N THR A 24 -19.37 -18.02 11.47
CA THR A 24 -18.70 -16.80 11.00
C THR A 24 -19.77 -15.79 10.60
N VAL A 25 -20.13 -14.90 11.53
CA VAL A 25 -20.85 -13.67 11.20
C VAL A 25 -19.86 -12.79 10.42
N PRO A 26 -20.18 -12.31 9.21
CA PRO A 26 -19.35 -11.31 8.56
C PRO A 26 -19.40 -10.06 9.44
N ALA A 27 -18.25 -9.67 9.98
CA ALA A 27 -18.10 -8.36 10.59
C ALA A 27 -18.24 -7.34 9.45
N VAL A 28 -19.43 -6.75 9.32
CA VAL A 28 -19.59 -5.49 8.60
C VAL A 28 -19.05 -4.45 9.56
N ALA A 29 -17.87 -3.91 9.28
CA ALA A 29 -17.40 -2.73 9.97
C ALA A 29 -18.45 -1.64 9.77
N ASP A 30 -19.02 -1.18 10.88
CA ASP A 30 -19.84 0.03 10.93
C ASP A 30 -18.89 1.17 10.54
N ALA A 31 -18.95 1.60 9.29
CA ALA A 31 -18.25 2.80 8.84
C ALA A 31 -18.97 3.97 9.51
N GLY A 32 -18.45 4.34 10.68
CA GLY A 32 -18.88 5.51 11.42
C GLY A 32 -18.78 6.74 10.53
N ASP A 33 -19.50 7.79 10.93
CA ASP A 33 -19.56 9.10 10.27
C ASP A 33 -18.18 9.79 10.39
N GLU A 34 -17.20 9.28 9.65
CA GLU A 34 -15.84 9.81 9.58
C GLU A 34 -15.81 10.94 8.54
N ASP A 35 -15.28 12.09 8.93
CA ASP A 35 -15.27 13.31 8.12
C ASP A 35 -14.23 13.17 7.01
N ILE A 36 -14.58 12.51 5.90
CA ILE A 36 -13.67 12.29 4.77
C ILE A 36 -13.13 13.63 4.22
N VAL A 37 -11.85 13.90 4.44
CA VAL A 37 -11.15 15.09 3.93
C VAL A 37 -10.52 14.78 2.58
N ARG A 38 -10.93 15.53 1.55
CA ARG A 38 -10.30 15.44 0.23
C ARG A 38 -9.00 16.25 0.17
N VAL A 39 -7.88 15.58 -0.03
CA VAL A 39 -6.55 16.18 -0.26
C VAL A 39 -6.16 16.08 -1.73
N ARG A 40 -6.02 17.23 -2.40
CA ARG A 40 -5.59 17.29 -3.81
C ARG A 40 -4.25 17.98 -3.96
N LEU A 41 -3.29 17.27 -4.55
CA LEU A 41 -1.91 17.75 -4.73
C LEU A 41 -1.45 17.51 -6.17
N VAL A 42 -0.52 18.35 -6.62
CA VAL A 42 0.22 18.18 -7.88
C VAL A 42 1.70 18.09 -7.53
N GLY A 43 2.29 16.93 -7.75
CA GLY A 43 3.73 16.70 -7.70
C GLY A 43 4.40 17.04 -9.01
N ILE A 44 5.51 17.76 -8.95
CA ILE A 44 6.43 17.99 -10.08
C ILE A 44 7.74 17.27 -9.78
N THR A 45 8.10 16.31 -10.63
CA THR A 45 9.33 15.53 -10.49
C THR A 45 10.56 16.42 -10.60
N GLN A 46 11.38 16.40 -9.55
CA GLN A 46 12.66 17.09 -9.49
C GLN A 46 13.83 16.13 -9.71
N VAL A 47 13.69 14.90 -9.24
CA VAL A 47 14.67 13.83 -9.42
C VAL A 47 13.93 12.56 -9.80
N ASP A 48 14.38 11.92 -10.86
CA ASP A 48 13.95 10.59 -11.27
C ASP A 48 15.18 9.68 -11.41
N ARG A 49 15.18 8.55 -10.71
CA ARG A 49 16.24 7.54 -10.77
C ARG A 49 15.78 6.25 -11.44
N THR A 50 14.69 6.30 -12.19
CA THR A 50 14.21 5.17 -12.98
C THR A 50 15.30 4.71 -13.96
N PRO A 51 15.68 3.43 -13.97
CA PRO A 51 16.62 2.90 -14.96
C PRO A 51 16.09 3.06 -16.39
N GLU A 52 17.00 3.27 -17.36
CA GLU A 52 16.63 3.29 -18.79
C GLU A 52 16.08 1.95 -19.26
N HIS A 53 16.57 0.85 -18.68
CA HIS A 53 16.11 -0.51 -18.95
C HIS A 53 15.69 -1.17 -17.64
N ILE A 54 14.38 -1.23 -17.41
CA ILE A 54 13.81 -1.79 -16.19
C ILE A 54 13.65 -3.30 -16.32
N GLN A 55 14.11 -4.02 -15.31
CA GLN A 55 13.93 -5.46 -15.14
C GLN A 55 13.10 -5.76 -13.88
N PRO A 56 12.41 -6.92 -13.80
CA PRO A 56 11.76 -7.33 -12.57
C PRO A 56 12.74 -7.33 -11.38
N GLY A 57 12.33 -6.73 -10.26
CA GLY A 57 13.15 -6.55 -9.07
C GLY A 57 13.95 -5.24 -9.03
N ASP A 58 14.08 -4.52 -10.14
CA ASP A 58 14.71 -3.19 -10.12
C ASP A 58 13.93 -2.24 -9.22
N SER A 59 14.66 -1.38 -8.52
CA SER A 59 14.07 -0.38 -7.64
C SER A 59 14.59 1.01 -7.95
N TRP A 60 13.71 2.01 -7.86
CA TRP A 60 14.05 3.39 -8.11
C TRP A 60 13.36 4.31 -7.13
N THR A 61 13.87 5.54 -7.06
CA THR A 61 13.31 6.60 -6.23
C THR A 61 13.03 7.83 -7.09
N THR A 62 11.88 8.44 -6.88
CA THR A 62 11.57 9.78 -7.40
C THR A 62 11.39 10.77 -6.25
N TYR A 63 11.76 12.02 -6.50
CA TYR A 63 11.55 13.15 -5.59
C TYR A 63 10.70 14.22 -6.26
N LEU A 64 9.72 14.75 -5.53
CA LEU A 64 8.66 15.62 -6.01
C LEU A 64 8.62 16.91 -5.20
N HIS A 65 8.37 18.04 -5.85
CA HIS A 65 7.80 19.21 -5.18
C HIS A 65 6.28 19.15 -5.27
N LEU A 66 5.60 19.38 -4.15
CA LEU A 66 4.14 19.28 -4.05
C LEU A 66 3.51 20.68 -4.05
N TYR A 67 2.48 20.83 -4.87
CA TYR A 67 1.70 22.05 -5.04
C TYR A 67 0.22 21.78 -4.83
N ASN A 68 -0.50 22.75 -4.27
CA ASN A 68 -1.95 22.69 -4.22
C ASN A 68 -2.58 23.11 -5.58
N PRO A 69 -3.91 22.99 -5.76
CA PRO A 69 -4.57 23.38 -7.01
C PRO A 69 -4.40 24.86 -7.40
N LYS A 70 -4.06 25.72 -6.43
CA LYS A 70 -3.73 27.14 -6.65
C LYS A 70 -2.25 27.36 -7.01
N LYS A 71 -1.51 26.30 -7.33
CA LYS A 71 -0.07 26.29 -7.67
C LYS A 71 0.84 26.82 -6.56
N LYS A 72 0.36 26.83 -5.32
CA LYS A 72 1.20 27.20 -4.17
C LYS A 72 1.97 25.95 -3.72
N PHE A 73 3.28 26.10 -3.50
CA PHE A 73 4.11 25.07 -2.88
C PHE A 73 3.59 24.77 -1.48
N VAL A 74 3.41 23.48 -1.17
CA VAL A 74 2.86 23.01 0.12
C VAL A 74 3.71 21.94 0.80
N GLY A 75 4.76 21.46 0.13
CA GLY A 75 5.63 20.44 0.66
C GLY A 75 6.42 19.72 -0.43
N ASP A 76 6.99 18.58 -0.08
CA ASP A 76 7.71 17.70 -0.99
C ASP A 76 7.29 16.26 -0.78
N GLY A 77 7.69 15.38 -1.68
CA GLY A 77 7.40 13.96 -1.53
C GLY A 77 8.45 13.09 -2.19
N SER A 78 8.48 11.83 -1.78
CA SER A 78 9.28 10.81 -2.45
C SER A 78 8.44 9.59 -2.76
N SER A 79 8.82 8.86 -3.80
CA SER A 79 8.27 7.53 -4.07
C SER A 79 9.43 6.57 -4.23
N ARG A 80 9.35 5.41 -3.58
CA ARG A 80 10.22 4.27 -3.85
C ARG A 80 9.37 3.19 -4.52
N CYS A 81 9.74 2.82 -5.74
CA CYS A 81 9.04 1.82 -6.52
C CYS A 81 9.97 0.64 -6.79
N THR A 82 9.39 -0.55 -6.88
CA THR A 82 10.07 -1.78 -7.31
C THR A 82 9.26 -2.43 -8.43
N ALA A 83 9.93 -2.78 -9.53
CA ALA A 83 9.30 -3.49 -10.63
C ALA A 83 8.90 -4.90 -10.18
N VAL A 84 7.61 -5.19 -10.28
CA VAL A 84 7.05 -6.54 -10.07
C VAL A 84 7.10 -7.31 -11.38
N GLU A 85 6.80 -6.62 -12.48
CA GLU A 85 6.82 -7.16 -13.84
C GLU A 85 7.33 -6.09 -14.80
N ALA A 86 8.21 -6.46 -15.72
CA ALA A 86 8.70 -5.57 -16.76
C ALA A 86 8.95 -6.37 -18.05
N ASP A 87 8.24 -6.01 -19.10
CA ASP A 87 8.47 -6.48 -20.47
C ASP A 87 8.43 -5.30 -21.46
N HIS A 88 8.56 -5.59 -22.74
CA HIS A 88 8.58 -4.57 -23.81
C HIS A 88 7.34 -3.67 -23.90
N ASN A 89 6.17 -4.11 -23.40
CA ASN A 89 4.90 -3.38 -23.50
C ASN A 89 4.26 -3.09 -22.14
N ARG A 90 4.67 -3.77 -21.07
CA ARG A 90 4.07 -3.66 -19.74
C ARG A 90 5.13 -3.49 -18.65
N LEU A 91 4.88 -2.50 -17.81
CA LEU A 91 5.59 -2.31 -16.54
C LEU A 91 4.55 -2.30 -15.41
N THR A 92 4.69 -3.20 -14.45
CA THR A 92 3.97 -3.15 -13.18
C THR A 92 4.96 -2.94 -12.05
N ALA A 93 4.72 -1.94 -11.21
CA ALA A 93 5.58 -1.59 -10.09
C ALA A 93 4.76 -1.42 -8.81
N GLN A 94 5.30 -1.92 -7.70
CA GLN A 94 4.79 -1.65 -6.36
C GLN A 94 5.53 -0.43 -5.80
N CYS A 95 4.78 0.54 -5.31
CA CYS A 95 5.31 1.80 -4.82
C CYS A 95 4.89 2.06 -3.38
N THR A 96 5.82 2.64 -2.62
CA THR A 96 5.55 3.30 -1.34
C THR A 96 5.95 4.75 -1.48
N ARG A 97 5.10 5.66 -1.02
CA ARG A 97 5.31 7.10 -1.18
C ARG A 97 5.14 7.80 0.15
N VAL A 98 5.90 8.86 0.36
CA VAL A 98 5.77 9.72 1.53
C VAL A 98 5.58 11.15 1.03
N LEU A 99 4.48 11.77 1.42
CA LEU A 99 4.15 13.15 1.11
C LEU A 99 4.35 14.00 2.37
N ARG A 100 5.39 14.82 2.40
CA ARG A 100 5.72 15.69 3.54
C ARG A 100 5.10 17.06 3.32
N LEU A 101 4.11 17.40 4.14
CA LEU A 101 3.37 18.65 4.09
C LEU A 101 3.66 19.46 5.36
N LYS A 102 3.23 20.72 5.39
CA LYS A 102 3.40 21.59 6.58
C LYS A 102 2.79 20.98 7.85
N GLY A 103 1.69 20.26 7.73
CA GLY A 103 0.95 19.68 8.86
C GLY A 103 1.49 18.33 9.34
N GLY A 104 2.37 17.68 8.57
CA GLY A 104 2.80 16.31 8.83
C GLY A 104 3.03 15.54 7.54
N GLU A 105 3.17 14.23 7.66
CA GLU A 105 3.45 13.33 6.54
C GLU A 105 2.24 12.43 6.25
N ILE A 106 2.04 12.08 4.98
CA ILE A 106 1.06 11.05 4.54
C ILE A 106 1.83 9.96 3.81
N THR A 107 1.66 8.71 4.23
CA THR A 107 2.27 7.53 3.60
C THR A 107 1.25 6.81 2.72
N LEU A 108 1.66 6.52 1.49
CA LEU A 108 0.84 5.89 0.48
C LEU A 108 1.44 4.56 0.02
N HIS A 109 0.57 3.59 -0.27
CA HIS A 109 0.95 2.34 -0.92
C HIS A 109 0.06 2.08 -2.14
N ASP A 110 0.71 1.85 -3.27
CA ASP A 110 0.04 1.62 -4.55
C ASP A 110 0.79 0.61 -5.42
N MET A 111 0.06 0.03 -6.37
CA MET A 111 0.62 -0.73 -7.47
C MET A 111 0.22 -0.04 -8.77
N ILE A 112 1.22 0.36 -9.56
CA ILE A 112 1.02 1.03 -10.85
C ILE A 112 1.31 0.06 -11.98
N SER A 113 0.40 -0.03 -12.94
CA SER A 113 0.62 -0.76 -14.19
C SER A 113 0.53 0.20 -15.36
N ARG A 114 1.61 0.28 -16.13
CA ARG A 114 1.70 1.06 -17.35
C ARG A 114 1.81 0.12 -18.53
N GLN A 115 0.89 0.33 -19.47
CA GLN A 115 0.92 -0.27 -20.79
C GLN A 115 1.23 0.84 -21.79
N ASP A 116 2.32 0.70 -22.53
CA ASP A 116 2.86 1.72 -23.43
C ASP A 116 3.22 3.04 -22.70
N HIS A 117 3.41 4.15 -23.42
CA HIS A 117 3.78 5.45 -22.85
C HIS A 117 2.58 6.33 -22.43
N ARG A 118 1.42 5.72 -22.16
CA ARG A 118 0.21 6.49 -21.83
C ARG A 118 0.22 6.99 -20.38
N PRO A 119 -0.46 8.12 -20.08
CA PRO A 119 -0.77 8.50 -18.71
C PRO A 119 -1.51 7.37 -18.01
N ILE A 120 -1.18 7.12 -16.75
CA ILE A 120 -1.84 6.08 -15.96
C ILE A 120 -2.50 6.67 -14.74
N THR A 121 -3.63 6.11 -14.35
CA THR A 121 -4.27 6.40 -13.06
C THR A 121 -4.36 5.09 -12.29
N ALA A 122 -3.80 5.07 -11.09
CA ALA A 122 -3.80 3.92 -10.20
C ALA A 122 -4.49 4.27 -8.88
N LYS A 123 -5.12 3.27 -8.26
CA LYS A 123 -5.65 3.41 -6.91
C LYS A 123 -4.50 3.34 -5.91
N THR A 124 -4.57 4.15 -4.86
CA THR A 124 -3.63 4.13 -3.74
C THR A 124 -4.37 3.96 -2.43
N SER A 125 -3.74 3.28 -1.49
CA SER A 125 -4.14 3.27 -0.08
C SER A 125 -3.34 4.32 0.68
N ILE A 126 -3.95 4.90 1.71
CA ILE A 126 -3.28 5.68 2.73
C ILE A 126 -2.97 4.72 3.87
N ALA A 127 -1.71 4.60 4.25
CA ALA A 127 -1.27 3.62 5.26
C ALA A 127 -0.87 4.26 6.60
N GLY A 128 -1.16 5.54 6.78
CA GLY A 128 -0.82 6.29 7.98
C GLY A 128 -0.11 7.60 7.67
N GLY A 129 0.18 8.34 8.74
CA GLY A 129 0.86 9.61 8.65
C GLY A 129 1.41 10.09 9.98
N THR A 130 1.71 11.38 10.05
CA THR A 130 2.21 12.06 11.25
C THR A 130 1.59 13.45 11.38
N GLY A 131 1.78 14.10 12.54
CA GLY A 131 1.30 15.47 12.75
C GLY A 131 -0.23 15.53 12.74
N ILE A 132 -0.81 16.41 11.92
CA ILE A 132 -2.28 16.48 11.72
C ILE A 132 -2.85 15.32 10.89
N TYR A 133 -1.99 14.39 10.47
CA TYR A 133 -2.35 13.21 9.68
C TYR A 133 -1.95 11.93 10.43
N ASN A 134 -1.79 11.97 11.76
CA ASN A 134 -1.22 10.86 12.53
C ASN A 134 -2.04 9.58 12.45
N ASP A 135 -3.36 9.69 12.30
CA ASP A 135 -4.27 8.56 12.18
C ASP A 135 -4.87 8.46 10.75
N ALA A 136 -4.27 9.17 9.79
CA ALA A 136 -4.77 9.25 8.42
C ALA A 136 -4.86 7.87 7.75
N GLU A 137 -6.06 7.49 7.36
CA GLU A 137 -6.34 6.29 6.58
C GLU A 137 -7.22 6.61 5.36
N GLY A 138 -7.62 5.58 4.61
CA GLY A 138 -8.45 5.73 3.41
C GLY A 138 -7.73 5.44 2.11
N GLU A 139 -8.17 6.10 1.03
CA GLU A 139 -7.79 5.75 -0.34
C GLU A 139 -7.77 6.94 -1.28
N GLY A 140 -7.26 6.73 -2.49
CA GLY A 140 -7.26 7.77 -3.49
C GLY A 140 -6.78 7.30 -4.85
N TYR A 141 -6.48 8.27 -5.69
CA TYR A 141 -5.97 8.04 -7.02
C TYR A 141 -4.68 8.82 -7.25
N ILE A 142 -3.76 8.18 -7.95
CA ILE A 142 -2.51 8.76 -8.42
C ILE A 142 -2.54 8.73 -9.94
N THR A 143 -2.49 9.90 -10.57
CA THR A 143 -2.34 10.01 -12.02
C THR A 143 -0.91 10.43 -12.35
N LEU A 144 -0.22 9.60 -13.14
CA LEU A 144 1.14 9.84 -13.62
C LEU A 144 1.09 10.27 -15.09
N ASP A 145 1.56 11.49 -15.36
CA ASP A 145 1.63 12.10 -16.68
C ASP A 145 3.01 12.73 -16.86
N ASP A 146 3.91 11.98 -17.49
CA ASP A 146 5.32 12.36 -17.67
C ASP A 146 6.00 12.81 -16.35
N HIS A 147 6.42 14.06 -16.25
CA HIS A 147 7.08 14.66 -15.07
C HIS A 147 6.09 15.19 -14.02
N ARG A 148 4.79 14.96 -14.22
CA ARG A 148 3.71 15.43 -13.36
C ARG A 148 2.97 14.26 -12.70
N VAL A 149 2.77 14.39 -11.40
CA VAL A 149 1.99 13.44 -10.60
C VAL A 149 0.80 14.19 -10.00
N VAL A 150 -0.41 13.65 -10.10
CA VAL A 150 -1.59 14.21 -9.44
C VAL A 150 -2.04 13.23 -8.38
N PHE A 151 -2.20 13.71 -7.15
CA PHE A 151 -2.76 12.98 -6.03
C PHE A 151 -4.16 13.52 -5.75
N ASP A 152 -5.15 12.64 -5.72
CA ASP A 152 -6.52 12.93 -5.31
C ASP A 152 -6.91 11.92 -4.23
N LEU A 153 -6.72 12.31 -2.98
CA LEU A 153 -6.80 11.46 -1.80
C LEU A 153 -8.08 11.79 -1.02
N TYR A 154 -8.66 10.76 -0.42
CA TYR A 154 -9.80 10.81 0.49
C TYR A 154 -9.30 10.24 1.82
N VAL A 155 -9.03 11.16 2.74
CA VAL A 155 -8.42 10.86 4.04
C VAL A 155 -9.53 10.72 5.07
N ASP A 156 -9.59 9.57 5.73
CA ASP A 156 -10.30 9.41 7.01
C ASP A 156 -9.40 9.86 8.16
N ASP A 157 -9.98 10.62 9.08
CA ASP A 157 -9.36 11.16 10.30
C ASP A 157 -10.39 11.13 11.44
#